data_AF-A0A2E0FA96-F1
#
_entry.id   AF-A0A2E0FA96-F1
#
_cell.length_a   1.000
_cell.length_b   1.000
_cell.length_c   1.000
_cell.angle_alpha   90.00
_cell.angle_beta   90.00
_cell.angle_gamma   90.00
#
_symmetry.space_group_name_H-M   'P 1'
#
loop_
_entity.id
_entity.type
_entity.pdbx_description
1 polymer ?
#
loop_
_entity_poly.entity_id
_entity_poly.type
_entity_poly.pdbx_seq_one_letter_code
_entity_poly.pdbx_strand_id
1 'polypeptide(L)'
;MSKNSTNSFISLLVGLIIGGIVGILFAPDKGNNTRDRLTFRLNQYRKKLEDLIAEITDDKELVKSEAKLKGNKVVNEAKTKAERLLKDVDGILSKIKEN
;
A
#
# COMPACT_ATOMS: atom_id res chain seq x y z
N MET A 1 31.21 2.71 -11.20
CA MET A 1 30.39 3.86 -10.72
C MET A 1 28.93 3.41 -10.62
N SER A 2 28.42 3.06 -9.43
CA SER A 2 27.03 2.56 -9.27
C SER A 2 26.50 2.76 -7.83
N LYS A 3 26.44 4.00 -7.35
CA LYS A 3 25.86 4.35 -6.04
C LYS A 3 24.80 5.46 -6.13
N ASN A 4 24.30 5.76 -7.33
CA ASN A 4 23.49 6.95 -7.59
C ASN A 4 22.01 6.65 -7.91
N SER A 5 21.62 5.39 -8.20
CA SER A 5 20.23 5.06 -8.53
C SER A 5 19.31 5.12 -7.31
N THR A 6 19.74 4.57 -6.18
CA THR A 6 19.00 4.65 -4.91
C THR A 6 18.84 6.11 -4.46
N ASN A 7 19.89 6.93 -4.56
CA ASN A 7 19.81 8.35 -4.23
C ASN A 7 18.87 9.13 -5.16
N SER A 8 18.82 8.77 -6.45
CA SER A 8 17.92 9.41 -7.42
C SER A 8 16.45 9.04 -7.20
N PHE A 9 16.18 7.79 -6.77
CA PHE A 9 14.82 7.38 -6.41
C PHE A 9 14.34 8.08 -5.14
N ILE A 10 15.21 8.22 -4.14
CA ILE A 10 14.91 8.94 -2.90
C ILE A 10 14.63 10.43 -3.20
N SER A 11 15.45 11.08 -4.02
CA SER A 11 15.24 12.49 -4.37
C SER A 11 13.94 12.70 -5.15
N LEU A 12 13.58 11.77 -6.05
CA LEU A 12 12.29 11.79 -6.73
C LEU A 12 11.13 11.66 -5.74
N LEU A 13 11.21 10.71 -4.81
CA LEU A 13 10.15 10.51 -3.80
C LEU A 13 9.98 11.74 -2.91
N VAL A 14 11.08 12.35 -2.47
CA VAL A 14 11.07 13.61 -1.71
C VAL A 14 10.45 14.73 -2.55
N GLY A 15 10.85 14.85 -3.83
CA GLY A 15 10.28 15.83 -4.76
C GLY A 15 8.78 15.65 -4.98
N LEU A 16 8.29 14.41 -5.11
CA LEU A 16 6.87 14.11 -5.25
C LEU A 16 6.08 14.42 -3.99
N ILE A 17 6.63 14.17 -2.80
CA ILE A 17 5.97 14.51 -1.54
C ILE A 17 5.82 16.04 -1.43
N ILE A 18 6.92 16.77 -1.61
CA ILE A 18 6.91 18.24 -1.56
C ILE A 18 5.98 18.80 -2.64
N GLY A 19 6.12 18.33 -3.88
CA GLY A 19 5.29 18.76 -5.01
C GLY A 19 3.81 18.42 -4.82
N GLY A 20 3.49 17.28 -4.22
CA GLY A 20 2.11 16.90 -3.90
C GLY A 20 1.48 17.81 -2.84
N ILE A 21 2.22 18.14 -1.77
CA ILE A 21 1.76 19.08 -0.75
C ILE A 21 1.51 20.46 -1.38
N VAL A 22 2.49 20.97 -2.12
CA VAL A 22 2.37 22.27 -2.79
C VAL A 22 1.23 22.27 -3.81
N GLY A 23 1.07 21.19 -4.59
CA GLY A 23 0.00 21.06 -5.56
C GLY A 23 -1.40 21.05 -4.93
N ILE A 24 -1.58 20.36 -3.80
CA ILE A 24 -2.84 20.34 -3.05
C ILE A 24 -3.12 21.73 -2.45
N LEU A 25 -2.10 22.43 -1.92
CA LEU A 25 -2.27 23.78 -1.38
C LEU A 25 -2.61 24.80 -2.47
N PHE A 26 -2.03 24.64 -3.66
CA PHE A 26 -2.29 25.53 -4.79
C PHE A 26 -3.70 25.32 -5.38
N ALA A 27 -4.17 24.08 -5.41
CA ALA A 27 -5.47 23.72 -5.97
C ALA A 27 -6.22 22.70 -5.09
N PRO A 28 -6.89 23.16 -4.01
CA PRO A 28 -7.70 22.29 -3.18
C PRO A 28 -9.02 21.94 -3.87
N ASP A 29 -9.35 20.65 -3.91
CA ASP A 29 -10.71 20.20 -4.24
C ASP A 29 -11.61 20.31 -2.99
N LYS A 30 -12.92 20.37 -3.19
CA LYS A 30 -13.88 20.41 -2.08
C LYS A 30 -13.72 19.16 -1.22
N GLY A 31 -13.88 19.33 0.10
CA GLY A 31 -13.75 18.23 1.06
C GLY A 31 -14.66 17.04 0.72
N ASN A 32 -15.90 17.30 0.31
CA ASN A 32 -16.84 16.26 -0.10
C ASN A 32 -16.30 15.41 -1.28
N ASN A 33 -15.86 16.08 -2.36
CA ASN A 33 -15.31 15.41 -3.54
C ASN A 33 -14.06 14.59 -3.21
N THR A 34 -13.18 15.13 -2.37
CA THR A 34 -11.96 14.43 -1.95
C THR A 34 -12.28 13.17 -1.15
N ARG A 35 -13.25 13.25 -0.22
CA ARG A 35 -13.67 12.11 0.61
C ARG A 35 -14.34 11.02 -0.22
N ASP A 36 -15.19 11.39 -1.17
CA ASP A 36 -15.85 10.44 -2.08
C ASP A 36 -14.81 9.71 -2.94
N ARG A 37 -13.91 10.47 -3.58
CA ARG A 37 -12.82 9.91 -4.40
C ARG A 37 -11.88 9.03 -3.57
N LEU A 38 -11.54 9.45 -2.35
CA LEU A 38 -10.66 8.72 -1.45
C LEU A 38 -11.31 7.42 -0.98
N THR A 39 -12.57 7.47 -0.57
CA THR A 39 -13.36 6.29 -0.18
C THR A 39 -13.43 5.27 -1.30
N PHE A 40 -13.72 5.73 -2.53
CA PHE A 40 -13.72 4.86 -3.70
C PHE A 40 -12.38 4.16 -3.91
N ARG A 41 -11.27 4.93 -3.91
CA ARG A 41 -9.92 4.37 -4.11
C ARG A 41 -9.51 3.41 -3.00
N LEU A 42 -9.79 3.74 -1.74
CA LEU A 42 -9.50 2.90 -0.59
C LEU A 42 -10.25 1.57 -0.66
N ASN A 43 -11.54 1.57 -1.02
CA ASN A 43 -12.30 0.34 -1.24
C ASN A 43 -11.70 -0.54 -2.34
N GLN A 44 -11.21 0.06 -3.43
CA GLN A 44 -10.56 -0.69 -4.50
C GLN A 44 -9.22 -1.30 -4.05
N TYR A 45 -8.42 -0.57 -3.28
CA TYR A 45 -7.18 -1.10 -2.72
C TYR A 45 -7.43 -2.20 -1.69
N ARG A 46 -8.46 -2.04 -0.85
CA ARG A 46 -8.91 -3.07 0.10
C ARG A 46 -9.15 -4.39 -0.62
N LYS A 47 -9.98 -4.38 -1.67
CA LYS A 47 -10.28 -5.58 -2.46
C LYS A 47 -9.03 -6.21 -3.07
N LYS A 48 -8.17 -5.39 -3.69
CA LYS A 48 -6.90 -5.89 -4.24
C LYS A 48 -6.02 -6.55 -3.19
N LEU A 49 -5.95 -5.98 -1.99
CA LEU A 49 -5.19 -6.57 -0.87
C LEU A 49 -5.81 -7.89 -0.41
N GLU A 50 -7.14 -7.96 -0.29
CA GLU A 50 -7.85 -9.22 0.01
C GLU A 50 -7.54 -10.30 -1.03
N ASP A 51 -7.60 -9.95 -2.32
CA ASP A 51 -7.28 -10.85 -3.44
C ASP A 51 -5.81 -11.33 -3.37
N LEU A 52 -4.85 -10.41 -3.18
CA LEU A 52 -3.42 -10.73 -3.03
C LEU A 52 -3.16 -11.65 -1.83
N ILE A 53 -3.81 -11.41 -0.70
CA ILE A 53 -3.67 -12.24 0.51
C ILE A 53 -4.24 -13.64 0.25
N ALA A 54 -5.38 -13.73 -0.45
CA ALA A 54 -5.99 -15.01 -0.82
C ALA A 54 -5.07 -15.83 -1.73
N GLU A 55 -4.55 -15.21 -2.80
CA GLU A 55 -3.61 -15.83 -3.74
C GLU A 55 -2.37 -16.38 -3.04
N ILE A 56 -1.74 -15.58 -2.16
CA ILE A 56 -0.57 -16.00 -1.38
C ILE A 56 -0.90 -17.13 -0.39
N THR A 57 -2.15 -17.23 0.06
CA THR A 57 -2.57 -18.25 1.03
C THR A 57 -2.82 -19.60 0.36
N ASP A 58 -3.30 -19.60 -0.88
CA ASP A 58 -3.68 -20.80 -1.64
C ASP A 58 -2.45 -21.54 -2.21
N ASP A 59 -1.35 -20.82 -2.49
CA ASP A 59 -0.15 -21.33 -3.17
C ASP A 59 0.80 -22.18 -2.27
N LYS A 60 0.26 -22.83 -1.24
CA LYS A 60 1.00 -23.64 -0.25
C LYS A 60 1.07 -25.13 -0.59
N GLU A 61 1.48 -25.50 -1.80
CA GLU A 61 1.87 -26.89 -2.09
C GLU A 61 3.38 -27.16 -1.89
N LEU A 62 3.65 -28.38 -1.41
CA LEU A 62 4.74 -28.78 -0.54
C LEU A 62 6.00 -29.23 -1.30
N VAL A 63 7.05 -28.38 -1.40
CA VAL A 63 8.42 -28.85 -1.68
C VAL A 63 9.45 -28.07 -0.85
N LYS A 64 10.23 -28.80 -0.04
CA LYS A 64 11.17 -28.27 0.96
C LYS A 64 12.55 -28.03 0.35
N SER A 65 12.81 -26.81 -0.12
CA SER A 65 14.16 -26.30 -0.41
C SER A 65 14.48 -25.12 0.52
N GLU A 66 15.73 -24.97 0.97
CA GLU A 66 16.17 -23.87 1.84
C GLU A 66 15.86 -22.48 1.26
N ALA A 67 15.95 -22.33 -0.06
CA ALA A 67 15.58 -21.09 -0.74
C ALA A 67 14.08 -20.76 -0.57
N LYS A 68 13.20 -21.77 -0.62
CA LYS A 68 11.76 -21.61 -0.34
C LYS A 68 11.47 -21.42 1.15
N LEU A 69 12.29 -21.91 2.08
CA LEU A 69 12.13 -21.62 3.52
C LEU A 69 12.37 -20.13 3.83
N LYS A 70 13.45 -19.55 3.27
CA LYS A 70 13.69 -18.09 3.38
C LYS A 70 12.63 -17.29 2.62
N GLY A 71 12.21 -17.76 1.44
CA GLY A 71 11.11 -17.18 0.67
C GLY A 71 9.80 -17.16 1.46
N ASN A 72 9.41 -18.28 2.07
CA ASN A 72 8.21 -18.40 2.89
C ASN A 72 8.22 -17.44 4.10
N LYS A 73 9.39 -17.17 4.69
CA LYS A 73 9.49 -16.17 5.76
C LYS A 73 9.15 -14.77 5.25
N VAL A 74 9.72 -14.37 4.11
CA VAL A 74 9.45 -13.06 3.48
C VAL A 74 7.99 -12.96 3.04
N VAL A 75 7.43 -14.03 2.47
CA VAL A 75 6.02 -14.11 2.06
C VAL A 75 5.09 -13.99 3.27
N ASN A 76 5.39 -14.69 4.37
CA ASN A 76 4.61 -14.57 5.61
C ASN A 76 4.70 -13.16 6.23
N GLU A 77 5.89 -12.54 6.21
CA GLU A 77 6.06 -11.15 6.67
C GLU A 77 5.27 -10.17 5.79
N ALA A 78 5.28 -10.36 4.47
CA ALA A 78 4.50 -9.58 3.51
C ALA A 78 2.99 -9.75 3.76
N LYS A 79 2.51 -10.99 3.94
CA LYS A 79 1.12 -11.29 4.30
C LYS A 79 0.71 -10.57 5.59
N THR A 80 1.52 -10.68 6.65
CA THR A 80 1.24 -10.04 7.94
C THR A 80 1.17 -8.51 7.80
N LYS A 81 2.04 -7.92 6.97
CA LYS A 81 1.99 -6.48 6.68
C LYS A 81 0.77 -6.10 5.85
N ALA A 82 0.38 -6.92 4.89
CA ALA A 82 -0.83 -6.70 4.08
C ALA A 82 -2.11 -6.77 4.94
N GLU A 83 -2.20 -7.72 5.88
CA GLU A 83 -3.32 -7.83 6.83
C GLU A 83 -3.42 -6.60 7.74
N ARG A 84 -2.28 -6.06 8.21
CA ARG A 84 -2.25 -4.79 8.96
C ARG A 84 -2.73 -3.62 8.12
N LEU A 85 -2.26 -3.52 6.87
CA LEU A 85 -2.72 -2.48 5.94
C LEU A 85 -4.21 -2.57 5.67
N LEU A 86 -4.76 -3.78 5.53
CA LEU A 86 -6.19 -3.99 5.35
C LEU A 86 -6.98 -3.43 6.54
N LYS A 87 -6.54 -3.76 7.77
CA LYS A 87 -7.14 -3.24 9.00
C LYS A 87 -7.05 -1.72 9.10
N ASP A 88 -5.91 -1.15 8.70
CA ASP A 88 -5.71 0.31 8.71
C ASP A 88 -6.64 1.01 7.70
N VAL A 89 -6.78 0.44 6.50
CA VAL A 89 -7.73 0.92 5.48
C VAL A 89 -9.16 0.90 6.01
N ASP A 90 -9.55 -0.16 6.72
CA ASP A 90 -10.88 -0.29 7.31
C ASP A 90 -11.14 0.76 8.40
N GLY A 91 -10.14 1.01 9.23
CA GLY A 91 -10.19 2.07 10.24
C GLY A 91 -10.30 3.46 9.62
N ILE A 92 -9.55 3.73 8.55
CA ILE A 92 -9.61 5.01 7.81
C ILE A 92 -10.97 5.19 7.16
N LEU A 93 -11.48 4.17 6.45
CA LEU A 93 -12.79 4.19 5.81
C LEU A 93 -13.91 4.45 6.82
N SER A 94 -13.83 3.86 8.01
CA SER A 94 -14.80 4.08 9.08
C SER A 94 -14.78 5.55 9.55
N LYS A 95 -13.59 6.11 9.81
CA LYS A 95 -13.44 7.52 10.21
C LYS A 95 -13.90 8.53 9.16
N ILE A 96 -13.71 8.21 7.87
CA ILE A 96 -14.18 9.04 6.74
C ILE A 96 -15.71 8.94 6.57
N LYS A 97 -16.37 7.89 7.06
CA LYS A 97 -17.84 7.76 7.00
C LYS A 97 -18.56 8.33 8.22
N GLU A 98 -17.87 8.40 9.37
CA GLU A 98 -18.44 8.84 10.65
C GLU A 98 -18.42 10.37 10.83
N ASN A 99 -17.54 11.09 10.13
CA ASN A 99 -17.53 12.56 10.03
C ASN A 99 -18.32 13.07 8.83
#